data_AF-A0A9P2ZP53-F1
#
_entry.id   AF-A0A9P2ZP53-F1
#
_cell.length_a   1.000
_cell.length_b   1.000
_cell.length_c   1.000
_cell.angle_alpha   90.00
_cell.angle_beta   90.00
_cell.angle_gamma   90.00
#
_symmetry.space_group_name_H-M   'P 1'
#
loop_
_entity.id
_entity.type
_entity.pdbx_description
1 polymer ?
#
loop_
_entity_poly.entity_id
_entity_poly.type
_entity_poly.pdbx_seq_one_letter_code
_entity_poly.pdbx_strand_id
1 'polypeptide(L)'
;MFFTKFIVPGAFLITGALAGPLALRDNDGHNRICPNLKVEGGGCIRYTKGFDVTGVVTEVDLTFPQIQNECDCIQACLDRPDTCATYVYKFSTPASVESGHRTCTLYSQFNLPADVTIQYDLNNGNNKNINAHEIMKNNNDPQAGAPVPQAFKDVNGTIPDDDAVSGPVWQLANGKVQC
;
A
#
# COMPACT_ATOMS: atom_id res chain seq x y z
N MET A 1 14.95 76.52 19.03
CA MET A 1 15.61 75.44 19.79
C MET A 1 14.97 74.13 19.38
N PHE A 2 15.58 73.40 18.45
CA PHE A 2 15.06 72.13 17.93
C PHE A 2 15.58 70.99 18.81
N PHE A 3 14.68 70.21 19.42
CA PHE A 3 15.03 68.98 20.14
C PHE A 3 14.92 67.79 19.18
N THR A 4 16.07 67.25 18.79
CA THR A 4 16.19 66.02 17.99
C THR A 4 15.98 64.82 18.91
N LYS A 5 14.91 64.04 18.71
CA LYS A 5 14.71 62.74 19.38
C LYS A 5 15.41 61.66 18.55
N PHE A 6 16.44 61.04 19.13
CA PHE A 6 17.02 59.79 18.63
C PHE A 6 16.10 58.62 19.02
N ILE A 7 15.62 57.87 18.03
CA ILE A 7 14.96 56.58 18.22
C ILE A 7 15.98 55.50 17.86
N VAL A 8 16.27 54.62 18.83
CA VAL A 8 17.11 53.43 18.66
C VAL A 8 16.28 52.34 17.97
N PRO A 9 16.75 51.68 16.90
CA PRO A 9 16.05 50.54 16.33
C PRO A 9 16.31 49.30 17.19
N GLY A 10 15.26 48.77 17.82
CA GLY A 10 15.27 47.47 18.46
C GLY A 10 15.37 46.37 17.41
N ALA A 11 16.42 45.56 17.49
CA ALA A 11 16.59 44.38 16.66
C ALA A 11 15.51 43.34 17.00
N PHE A 12 14.55 43.13 16.09
CA PHE A 12 13.65 42.00 16.12
C PHE A 12 14.43 40.73 15.75
N LEU A 13 14.77 39.92 16.75
CA LEU A 13 15.24 38.56 16.54
C LEU A 13 14.06 37.72 16.05
N ILE A 14 14.01 37.47 14.74
CA ILE A 14 13.12 36.46 14.16
C ILE A 14 13.71 35.10 14.53
N THR A 15 13.22 34.51 15.62
CA THR A 15 13.43 33.09 15.89
C THR A 15 12.62 32.30 14.87
N GLY A 16 13.24 31.96 13.75
CA GLY A 16 12.71 30.96 12.82
C GLY A 16 12.72 29.61 13.52
N ALA A 17 11.59 29.23 14.11
CA ALA A 17 11.34 27.85 14.45
C ALA A 17 11.25 27.07 13.13
N LEU A 18 12.29 26.32 12.80
CA LEU A 18 12.24 25.30 11.77
C LEU A 18 11.21 24.26 12.23
N ALA A 19 9.98 24.38 11.75
CA ALA A 19 8.99 23.32 11.84
C ALA A 19 9.51 22.15 11.00
N GLY A 20 10.15 21.18 11.66
CA GLY A 20 10.38 19.87 11.06
C GLY A 20 9.05 19.20 10.68
N PRO A 21 9.07 18.19 9.79
CA PRO A 21 7.86 17.58 9.25
C PRO A 21 7.16 16.73 10.32
N LEU A 22 6.43 17.37 11.22
CA LEU A 22 5.58 16.73 12.23
C LEU A 22 4.32 16.07 11.62
N ALA A 23 4.12 16.18 10.31
CA ALA A 23 2.94 15.64 9.61
C ALA A 23 3.08 14.18 9.14
N LEU A 24 4.25 13.54 9.33
CA LEU A 24 4.52 12.18 8.83
C LEU A 24 4.33 11.08 9.87
N ARG A 25 4.02 11.41 11.12
CA ARG A 25 3.78 10.41 12.17
C ARG A 25 2.34 10.48 12.65
N ASP A 26 1.73 9.35 12.95
CA ASP A 26 0.49 9.33 13.70
C ASP A 26 0.74 9.68 15.18
N ASN A 27 -0.34 9.82 15.95
CA ASN A 27 -0.27 10.18 17.37
C ASN A 27 0.44 9.12 18.22
N ASP A 28 0.68 7.92 17.67
CA ASP A 28 1.32 6.78 18.32
C ASP A 28 2.78 6.58 17.83
N GLY A 29 3.25 7.42 16.91
CA GLY A 29 4.63 7.44 16.42
C GLY A 29 4.90 6.53 15.21
N HIS A 30 3.89 5.93 14.59
CA HIS A 30 4.05 5.16 13.35
C HIS A 30 4.30 6.10 12.17
N ASN A 31 5.24 5.73 11.29
CA ASN A 31 5.47 6.46 10.06
C ASN A 31 4.29 6.23 9.13
N ARG A 32 3.67 7.33 8.71
CA ARG A 32 2.52 7.32 7.84
C ARG A 32 2.96 7.38 6.38
N ILE A 33 2.33 6.58 5.54
CA ILE A 33 2.41 6.70 4.09
C ILE A 33 1.12 7.29 3.53
N CYS A 34 1.22 7.94 2.37
CA CYS A 34 0.07 8.44 1.62
C CYS A 34 -0.87 9.34 2.46
N PRO A 35 -0.37 10.45 3.02
CA PRO A 35 -1.11 11.28 3.99
C PRO A 35 -2.36 11.97 3.42
N ASN A 36 -2.57 11.90 2.11
CA ASN A 36 -3.72 12.49 1.43
C ASN A 36 -4.90 11.53 1.28
N LEU A 37 -4.74 10.25 1.63
CA LEU A 37 -5.80 9.26 1.54
C LEU A 37 -6.87 9.51 2.61
N LYS A 38 -8.14 9.35 2.22
CA LYS A 38 -9.31 9.54 3.10
C LYS A 38 -9.57 8.30 3.94
N VAL A 39 -8.63 8.00 4.82
CA VAL A 39 -8.69 6.89 5.78
C VAL A 39 -8.56 7.42 7.21
N GLU A 40 -8.95 6.63 8.19
CA GLU A 40 -8.68 6.93 9.60
C GLU A 40 -7.20 7.18 9.82
N GLY A 41 -6.88 8.23 10.58
CA GLY A 41 -5.49 8.62 10.80
C GLY A 41 -4.88 9.43 9.66
N GLY A 42 -5.60 9.66 8.55
CA GLY A 42 -5.17 10.55 7.46
C GLY A 42 -3.96 10.02 6.69
N GLY A 43 -3.97 8.73 6.35
CA GLY A 43 -2.94 7.96 5.65
C GLY A 43 -2.77 6.56 6.27
N CYS A 44 -1.99 5.69 5.62
CA CYS A 44 -1.78 4.32 6.11
C CYS A 44 -0.62 4.23 7.10
N ILE A 45 -0.82 3.45 8.15
CA ILE A 45 0.13 3.18 9.24
C ILE A 45 0.36 1.67 9.47
N ARG A 46 -0.48 0.82 8.88
CA ARG A 46 -0.42 -0.64 8.93
C ARG A 46 -0.03 -1.17 7.56
N TYR A 47 1.27 -1.28 7.36
CA TYR A 47 1.87 -1.84 6.14
C TYR A 47 3.19 -2.52 6.48
N THR A 48 3.68 -3.34 5.56
CA THR A 48 5.04 -3.88 5.59
C THR A 48 5.80 -3.39 4.37
N LYS A 49 7.13 -3.31 4.50
CA LYS A 49 8.04 -2.94 3.43
C LYS A 49 8.93 -4.11 3.05
N GLY A 50 9.22 -4.26 1.77
CA GLY A 50 10.10 -5.30 1.26
C GLY A 50 9.46 -6.67 1.08
N PHE A 51 8.18 -6.84 1.42
CA PHE A 51 7.50 -8.13 1.37
C PHE A 51 6.22 -8.05 0.57
N ASP A 52 5.88 -9.17 -0.05
CA ASP A 52 4.61 -9.46 -0.71
C ASP A 52 3.67 -10.20 0.27
N VAL A 53 2.50 -10.64 -0.20
CA VAL A 53 1.57 -11.52 0.52
C VAL A 53 1.28 -12.77 -0.31
N THR A 54 0.91 -13.87 0.33
CA THR A 54 0.58 -15.17 -0.32
C THR A 54 -0.80 -15.64 0.09
N GLY A 55 -1.27 -16.78 -0.41
CA GLY A 55 -2.54 -17.36 0.03
C GLY A 55 -3.71 -16.43 -0.22
N VAL A 56 -3.99 -16.07 -1.47
CA VAL A 56 -5.00 -15.07 -1.85
C VAL A 56 -6.12 -15.69 -2.69
N VAL A 57 -7.36 -15.17 -2.60
CA VAL A 57 -8.54 -15.72 -3.32
C VAL A 57 -8.73 -15.10 -4.70
N THR A 58 -8.52 -13.79 -4.78
CA THR A 58 -8.76 -12.98 -5.96
C THR A 58 -7.51 -12.20 -6.23
N GLU A 59 -7.20 -11.97 -7.50
CA GLU A 59 -6.06 -11.18 -7.91
C GLU A 59 -6.54 -10.20 -8.98
N VAL A 60 -6.25 -8.92 -8.77
CA VAL A 60 -6.42 -7.88 -9.78
C VAL A 60 -5.09 -7.17 -9.93
N ASP A 61 -4.44 -7.38 -11.06
CA ASP A 61 -3.22 -6.68 -11.43
C ASP A 61 -3.52 -5.37 -12.14
N LEU A 62 -2.89 -4.31 -11.66
CA LEU A 62 -2.94 -2.97 -12.21
C LEU A 62 -1.51 -2.53 -12.51
N THR A 63 -1.31 -1.89 -13.66
CA THR A 63 0.02 -1.52 -14.15
C THR A 63 0.14 -0.02 -14.40
N PHE A 64 1.35 0.44 -14.63
CA PHE A 64 1.57 1.75 -15.24
C PHE A 64 0.82 1.86 -16.58
N PRO A 65 0.26 3.04 -16.94
CA PRO A 65 0.29 4.32 -16.21
C PRO A 65 -0.85 4.50 -15.19
N GLN A 66 -1.73 3.50 -15.02
CA GLN A 66 -2.85 3.60 -14.08
C GLN A 66 -2.36 3.71 -12.63
N ILE A 67 -1.28 3.00 -12.30
CA ILE A 67 -0.60 3.06 -11.01
C ILE A 67 0.79 3.63 -11.22
N GLN A 68 1.11 4.74 -10.56
CA GLN A 68 2.41 5.39 -10.66
C GLN A 68 3.22 5.28 -9.37
N ASN A 69 2.54 5.11 -8.23
CA ASN A 69 3.15 5.00 -6.90
C ASN A 69 2.29 4.13 -5.97
N GLU A 70 2.81 3.87 -4.77
CA GLU A 70 2.14 3.06 -3.75
C GLU A 70 0.79 3.66 -3.31
N CYS A 71 0.64 4.99 -3.33
CA CYS A 71 -0.60 5.64 -2.93
C CYS A 71 -1.72 5.43 -3.95
N ASP A 72 -1.39 5.40 -5.24
CA ASP A 72 -2.34 5.03 -6.30
C ASP A 72 -2.81 3.58 -6.13
N CYS A 73 -1.89 2.68 -5.76
CA CYS A 73 -2.19 1.27 -5.49
C CYS A 73 -3.16 1.12 -4.30
N ILE A 74 -2.86 1.82 -3.20
CA ILE A 74 -3.73 1.82 -2.02
C ILE A 74 -5.10 2.42 -2.37
N GLN A 75 -5.14 3.55 -3.08
CA GLN A 75 -6.39 4.17 -3.49
C GLN A 75 -7.22 3.24 -4.37
N ALA A 76 -6.58 2.50 -5.29
CA ALA A 76 -7.27 1.51 -6.10
C ALA A 76 -7.93 0.39 -5.27
N CYS A 77 -7.33 0.00 -4.14
CA CYS A 77 -7.96 -0.91 -3.19
C CYS A 77 -9.12 -0.25 -2.45
N LEU A 78 -8.94 1.00 -1.98
CA LEU A 78 -9.98 1.77 -1.29
C LEU A 78 -11.22 2.01 -2.18
N ASP A 79 -11.03 2.17 -3.49
CA ASP A 79 -12.10 2.32 -4.47
C ASP A 79 -12.87 1.02 -4.75
N ARG A 80 -12.43 -0.12 -4.17
CA ARG A 80 -13.00 -1.45 -4.34
C ARG A 80 -13.36 -2.10 -2.99
N PRO A 81 -14.21 -1.46 -2.16
CA PRO A 81 -14.46 -1.89 -0.79
C PRO A 81 -15.07 -3.29 -0.67
N ASP A 82 -15.77 -3.76 -1.71
CA ASP A 82 -16.44 -5.07 -1.71
C ASP A 82 -15.55 -6.23 -2.19
N THR A 83 -14.38 -5.92 -2.77
CA THR A 83 -13.53 -6.93 -3.43
C THR A 83 -12.06 -6.84 -3.10
N CYS A 84 -11.61 -5.76 -2.45
CA CYS A 84 -10.22 -5.58 -2.03
C CYS A 84 -10.10 -5.47 -0.51
N ALA A 85 -9.20 -6.27 0.05
CA ALA A 85 -8.77 -6.22 1.44
C ALA A 85 -7.25 -5.99 1.54
N THR A 86 -6.47 -6.30 0.51
CA THR A 86 -5.00 -6.20 0.55
C THR A 86 -4.47 -5.62 -0.75
N TYR A 87 -3.44 -4.79 -0.65
CA TYR A 87 -2.68 -4.27 -1.78
C TYR A 87 -1.22 -4.68 -1.68
N VAL A 88 -0.58 -4.85 -2.83
CA VAL A 88 0.86 -5.08 -2.96
C VAL A 88 1.39 -4.24 -4.11
N TYR A 89 2.31 -3.34 -3.81
CA TYR A 89 3.01 -2.51 -4.78
C TYR A 89 4.47 -2.95 -4.88
N LYS A 90 4.83 -3.63 -5.97
CA LYS A 90 6.16 -4.24 -6.19
C LYS A 90 6.47 -4.40 -7.68
N PHE A 91 7.66 -4.86 -8.01
CA PHE A 91 7.93 -5.40 -9.35
C PHE A 91 7.39 -6.83 -9.46
N SER A 92 6.23 -7.03 -10.10
CA SER A 92 5.62 -8.37 -10.21
C SER A 92 6.03 -9.14 -11.47
N THR A 93 6.58 -8.47 -12.49
CA THR A 93 6.90 -9.09 -13.79
C THR A 93 8.24 -8.62 -14.36
N PRO A 94 8.88 -9.37 -15.28
CA PRO A 94 10.08 -8.92 -15.99
C PRO A 94 9.89 -7.58 -16.71
N ALA A 95 8.72 -7.35 -17.32
CA ALA A 95 8.39 -6.09 -17.97
C ALA A 95 8.31 -4.91 -16.97
N SER A 96 7.80 -5.15 -15.77
CA SER A 96 7.79 -4.14 -14.70
C SER A 96 9.21 -3.75 -14.28
N VAL A 97 10.10 -4.74 -14.15
CA VAL A 97 11.52 -4.52 -13.84
C VAL A 97 12.21 -3.72 -14.95
N GLU A 98 12.05 -4.14 -16.20
CA GLU A 98 12.69 -3.50 -17.36
C GLU A 98 12.22 -2.05 -17.56
N SER A 99 10.93 -1.78 -17.36
CA SER A 99 10.38 -0.43 -17.46
C SER A 99 10.69 0.47 -16.25
N GLY A 100 11.15 -0.11 -15.14
CA GLY A 100 11.35 0.62 -13.88
C GLY A 100 10.04 1.04 -13.19
N HIS A 101 8.89 0.52 -13.64
CA HIS A 101 7.58 0.79 -13.07
C HIS A 101 7.04 -0.42 -12.33
N ARG A 102 6.81 -0.27 -11.03
CA ARG A 102 6.14 -1.29 -10.21
C ARG A 102 4.68 -1.44 -10.64
N THR A 103 4.12 -2.59 -10.32
CA THR A 103 2.71 -2.94 -10.49
C THR A 103 2.02 -2.92 -9.14
N CYS A 104 0.68 -2.90 -9.17
CA CYS A 104 -0.16 -3.07 -8.01
C CYS A 104 -0.99 -4.32 -8.17
N THR A 105 -0.92 -5.21 -7.18
CA THR A 105 -1.78 -6.38 -7.13
C THR A 105 -2.74 -6.23 -5.95
N LEU A 106 -4.04 -6.38 -6.23
CA LEU A 106 -5.11 -6.28 -5.24
C LEU A 106 -5.68 -7.66 -4.92
N TYR A 107 -5.89 -7.94 -3.64
CA TYR A 107 -6.40 -9.22 -3.16
C TYR A 107 -7.61 -9.01 -2.24
N SER A 108 -8.55 -9.97 -2.23
CA SER A 108 -9.72 -9.92 -1.35
C SER A 108 -9.48 -10.49 0.05
N GLN A 109 -8.32 -11.06 0.34
CA GLN A 109 -8.03 -11.65 1.65
C GLN A 109 -6.57 -11.48 2.07
N PHE A 110 -6.35 -11.64 3.37
CA PHE A 110 -5.04 -11.59 4.00
C PHE A 110 -4.35 -12.95 4.02
N ASN A 111 -3.03 -12.89 3.84
CA ASN A 111 -2.07 -13.98 3.89
C ASN A 111 -2.52 -15.20 4.69
N LEU A 112 -2.90 -16.28 3.99
CA LEU A 112 -3.26 -17.53 4.67
C LEU A 112 -2.03 -18.16 5.36
N PRO A 113 -2.20 -18.75 6.56
CA PRO A 113 -1.15 -19.55 7.19
C PRO A 113 -0.73 -20.74 6.33
N ALA A 114 0.51 -21.22 6.51
CA ALA A 114 1.12 -22.26 5.68
C ALA A 114 0.32 -23.59 5.59
N ASP A 115 -0.42 -23.94 6.64
CA ASP A 115 -1.23 -25.16 6.68
C ASP A 115 -2.70 -24.94 6.28
N VAL A 116 -3.01 -23.82 5.63
CA VAL A 116 -4.35 -23.50 5.12
C VAL A 116 -4.33 -23.50 3.60
N THR A 117 -5.25 -24.28 3.02
CA THR A 117 -5.53 -24.30 1.58
C THR A 117 -7.02 -24.12 1.40
N ILE A 118 -7.41 -23.24 0.47
CA ILE A 118 -8.79 -23.04 0.10
C ILE A 118 -9.07 -23.87 -1.17
N GLN A 119 -10.23 -24.51 -1.22
CA GLN A 119 -10.72 -25.19 -2.42
C GLN A 119 -12.02 -24.52 -2.85
N TYR A 120 -12.09 -24.13 -4.13
CA TYR A 120 -13.31 -23.58 -4.71
C TYR A 120 -14.04 -24.62 -5.56
N ASP A 121 -15.36 -24.65 -5.42
CA ASP A 121 -16.24 -25.30 -6.38
C ASP A 121 -16.50 -24.36 -7.55
N LEU A 122 -15.59 -24.34 -8.53
CA LEU A 122 -15.61 -23.38 -9.65
C LEU A 122 -16.84 -23.50 -10.56
N ASN A 123 -17.65 -24.55 -10.40
CA ASN A 123 -18.90 -24.75 -11.14
C ASN A 123 -20.14 -24.18 -10.41
N ASN A 124 -19.97 -23.69 -9.18
CA ASN A 124 -21.05 -23.13 -8.39
C ASN A 124 -21.32 -21.66 -8.74
N GLY A 125 -22.55 -21.32 -9.08
CA GLY A 125 -22.97 -19.94 -9.39
C GLY A 125 -22.88 -18.96 -8.21
N ASN A 126 -22.65 -19.45 -6.98
CA ASN A 126 -22.37 -18.61 -5.83
C ASN A 126 -20.94 -18.06 -5.82
N ASN A 127 -20.02 -18.64 -6.58
CA ASN A 127 -18.67 -18.12 -6.72
C ASN A 127 -18.70 -16.82 -7.52
N LYS A 128 -18.48 -15.70 -6.82
CA LYS A 128 -18.41 -14.37 -7.42
C LYS A 128 -17.06 -13.75 -7.11
N ASN A 129 -16.48 -13.08 -8.09
CA ASN A 129 -15.21 -12.36 -7.98
C ASN A 129 -13.98 -13.22 -7.65
N ILE A 130 -14.10 -14.54 -7.57
CA ILE A 130 -12.98 -15.47 -7.45
C ILE A 130 -12.23 -15.47 -8.79
N ASN A 131 -10.89 -15.48 -8.77
CA ASN A 131 -10.06 -15.52 -9.98
C ASN A 131 -10.07 -16.93 -10.61
N ALA A 132 -11.26 -17.50 -10.79
CA ALA A 132 -11.52 -18.85 -11.28
C ALA A 132 -10.88 -19.10 -12.65
N HIS A 133 -10.80 -18.06 -13.49
CA HIS A 133 -10.20 -18.18 -14.81
C HIS A 133 -8.69 -18.46 -14.74
N GLU A 134 -7.94 -17.70 -13.93
CA GLU A 134 -6.52 -17.97 -13.70
C GLU A 134 -6.29 -19.35 -13.07
N ILE A 135 -7.07 -19.67 -12.03
CA ILE A 135 -6.95 -20.93 -11.29
C ILE A 135 -7.13 -22.13 -12.25
N MET A 136 -8.15 -22.10 -13.12
CA MET A 136 -8.42 -23.21 -14.05
C MET A 136 -7.50 -23.26 -15.26
N LYS A 137 -7.15 -22.10 -15.83
CA LYS A 137 -6.46 -22.03 -17.13
C LYS A 137 -4.95 -22.09 -17.00
N ASN A 138 -4.41 -21.45 -15.97
CA ASN A 138 -2.97 -21.29 -15.78
C ASN A 138 -2.42 -22.24 -14.71
N ASN A 139 -3.29 -23.00 -14.02
CA ASN A 139 -2.93 -23.76 -12.82
C ASN A 139 -2.17 -22.89 -11.80
N ASN A 140 -2.47 -21.60 -11.80
CA ASN A 140 -1.94 -20.62 -10.88
C ASN A 140 -2.92 -20.58 -9.71
N ASP A 141 -2.62 -21.37 -8.69
CA ASP A 141 -3.38 -21.39 -7.45
C ASP A 141 -2.65 -20.57 -6.38
N PRO A 142 -2.89 -19.25 -6.30
CA PRO A 142 -2.21 -18.41 -5.33
C PRO A 142 -2.74 -18.62 -3.89
N GLN A 143 -3.60 -19.61 -3.66
CA GLN A 143 -4.29 -19.86 -2.39
C GLN A 143 -3.52 -20.75 -1.41
N ALA A 144 -2.37 -21.31 -1.81
CA ALA A 144 -1.49 -21.96 -0.86
C ALA A 144 -0.95 -20.91 0.11
N GLY A 145 -1.35 -21.01 1.38
CA GLY A 145 -0.77 -20.17 2.40
C GLY A 145 0.73 -20.41 2.54
N ALA A 146 1.47 -19.36 2.88
CA ALA A 146 2.90 -19.43 3.11
C ALA A 146 3.36 -18.27 4.02
N PRO A 147 4.61 -18.29 4.51
CA PRO A 147 5.25 -17.08 4.97
C PRO A 147 5.25 -16.00 3.89
N VAL A 148 5.11 -14.74 4.29
CA VAL A 148 5.17 -13.59 3.36
C VAL A 148 6.53 -13.56 2.63
N PRO A 149 6.56 -13.57 1.29
CA PRO A 149 7.81 -13.67 0.55
C PRO A 149 8.47 -12.31 0.40
N GLN A 150 9.80 -12.32 0.31
CA GLN A 150 10.60 -11.14 -0.02
C GLN A 150 10.26 -10.65 -1.44
N ALA A 151 10.10 -9.33 -1.60
CA ALA A 151 10.00 -8.69 -2.89
C ALA A 151 11.41 -8.43 -3.47
N PHE A 152 11.52 -8.48 -4.80
CA PHE A 152 12.77 -8.31 -5.52
C PHE A 152 12.60 -7.29 -6.65
N LYS A 153 13.67 -6.55 -6.96
CA LYS A 153 13.69 -5.55 -8.05
C LYS A 153 14.40 -6.04 -9.31
N ASP A 154 14.75 -7.32 -9.35
CA ASP A 154 15.36 -7.99 -10.49
C ASP A 154 14.60 -9.26 -10.85
N VAL A 155 14.72 -9.65 -12.12
CA VAL A 155 14.02 -10.83 -12.66
C VAL A 155 14.51 -12.14 -12.05
N ASN A 156 15.76 -12.17 -11.55
CA ASN A 156 16.36 -13.37 -10.98
C ASN A 156 16.03 -13.57 -9.50
N GLY A 157 15.33 -12.64 -8.85
CA GLY A 157 14.98 -12.73 -7.44
C GLY A 157 16.21 -12.70 -6.52
N THR A 158 17.21 -11.89 -6.86
CA THR A 158 18.48 -11.83 -6.12
C THR A 158 18.71 -10.51 -5.41
N ILE A 159 18.03 -9.44 -5.82
CA ILE A 159 18.19 -8.11 -5.27
C ILE A 159 16.91 -7.69 -4.55
N PRO A 160 16.89 -7.66 -3.20
CA PRO A 160 15.74 -7.23 -2.42
C PRO A 160 15.22 -5.85 -2.83
N ASP A 161 13.89 -5.73 -2.85
CA ASP A 161 13.15 -4.49 -3.07
C ASP A 161 12.58 -3.95 -1.76
N ASP A 162 13.41 -3.31 -0.93
CA ASP A 162 12.99 -2.75 0.36
C ASP A 162 11.93 -1.63 0.24
N ASP A 163 11.72 -1.11 -0.97
CA ASP A 163 10.72 -0.07 -1.27
C ASP A 163 9.36 -0.65 -1.69
N ALA A 164 9.25 -1.97 -1.89
CA ALA A 164 7.96 -2.62 -2.08
C ALA A 164 7.07 -2.36 -0.86
N VAL A 165 5.78 -2.12 -1.08
CA VAL A 165 4.82 -1.81 -0.02
C VAL A 165 3.63 -2.72 -0.14
N SER A 166 3.31 -3.41 0.95
CA SER A 166 2.16 -4.29 1.03
C SER A 166 1.38 -4.00 2.29
N GLY A 167 0.06 -4.08 2.20
CA GLY A 167 -0.72 -3.85 3.40
C GLY A 167 -2.20 -4.12 3.30
N PRO A 168 -2.83 -4.19 4.48
CA PRO A 168 -4.26 -4.27 4.68
C PRO A 168 -5.03 -2.97 4.43
N VAL A 169 -6.28 -3.17 4.01
CA VAL A 169 -7.37 -2.22 4.07
C VAL A 169 -8.53 -2.87 4.84
N TRP A 170 -9.03 -2.19 5.86
CA TRP A 170 -10.18 -2.63 6.64
C TRP A 170 -11.35 -1.68 6.45
N GLN A 171 -12.45 -2.21 5.93
CA GLN A 171 -13.76 -1.56 5.96
C GLN A 171 -14.34 -1.73 7.38
N LEU A 172 -14.40 -0.65 8.15
CA LEU A 172 -14.87 -0.70 9.53
C LEU A 172 -16.40 -0.63 9.58
N ALA A 173 -17.00 -1.32 10.55
CA ALA A 173 -18.45 -1.34 10.74
C ALA A 173 -19.07 0.05 11.00
N ASN A 174 -18.27 1.03 11.41
CA ASN A 174 -18.70 2.42 11.59
C ASN A 174 -18.69 3.25 10.29
N GLY A 175 -18.48 2.61 9.13
CA GLY A 175 -18.47 3.25 7.81
C GLY A 175 -17.17 3.96 7.47
N LYS A 176 -16.14 3.82 8.29
CA LYS A 176 -14.80 4.37 8.04
C LYS A 176 -13.88 3.30 7.48
N VAL A 177 -12.72 3.72 6.97
CA VAL A 177 -11.72 2.81 6.42
C VAL A 177 -10.38 2.99 7.12
N GLN A 178 -9.69 1.90 7.40
CA GLN A 178 -8.35 1.89 7.96
C GLN A 178 -7.37 1.19 7.03
N CYS A 179 -6.16 1.74 7.04
CA CYS A 179 -4.91 1.09 6.72
C CYS A 179 -3.88 1.66 7.73
#